data_AF-A0A1Q4ZUT7-F1
#
_entry.id   AF-A0A1Q4ZUT7-F1
#
_cell.length_a   1.000
_cell.length_b   1.000
_cell.length_c   1.000
_cell.angle_alpha   90.00
_cell.angle_beta   90.00
_cell.angle_gamma   90.00
#
_symmetry.space_group_name_H-M   'P 1'
#
loop_
_entity.id
_entity.type
_entity.pdbx_description
1 polymer ?
#
loop_
_entity_poly.entity_id
_entity_poly.type
_entity_poly.pdbx_seq_one_letter_code
_entity_poly.pdbx_strand_id
1 'polypeptide(L)'
;MTRSEPDVRAEQEALFSTGAEHYARHRPGLPAVLFEALPAGYGRPLTAIEEARLVIDAALDAVSGIAYGVAHNDPELAERGRRTLARLRAERRAPLSPTGDAT
;
A
#
# COMPACT_ATOMS: atom_id res chain seq x y z
N MET A 1 6.24 21.01 43.28
CA MET A 1 6.45 21.18 41.82
C MET A 1 6.58 19.79 41.21
N THR A 2 5.46 19.20 40.78
CA THR A 2 5.42 17.91 40.07
C THR A 2 5.64 18.19 38.59
N ARG A 3 6.75 17.69 38.01
CA ARG A 3 6.90 17.65 36.55
C ARG A 3 5.83 16.70 36.01
N SER A 4 4.98 17.18 35.12
CA SER A 4 4.09 16.33 34.33
C SER A 4 4.96 15.50 33.38
N GLU A 5 4.82 14.17 33.44
CA GLU A 5 5.42 13.28 32.44
C GLU A 5 4.75 13.54 31.08
N PRO A 6 5.51 13.76 30.00
CA PRO A 6 4.92 13.91 28.68
C PRO A 6 4.27 12.59 28.25
N ASP A 7 3.08 12.68 27.66
CA ASP A 7 2.35 11.54 27.09
C ASP A 7 3.14 11.03 25.88
N VAL A 8 3.94 9.99 26.13
CA VAL A 8 4.83 9.33 25.16
C VAL A 8 4.08 8.90 23.90
N ARG A 9 2.78 8.61 24.00
CA ARG A 9 1.95 8.23 22.85
C ARG A 9 1.66 9.44 21.95
N ALA A 10 1.34 10.59 22.55
CA ALA A 10 1.10 11.83 21.82
C ALA A 10 2.38 12.35 21.15
N GLU A 11 3.54 12.20 21.80
CA GLU A 11 4.84 12.54 21.18
C GLU A 11 5.19 11.59 20.03
N GLN A 12 4.89 10.29 20.15
CA GLN A 12 5.10 9.34 19.05
C GLN A 12 4.14 9.55 17.88
N GLU A 13 2.87 9.87 18.12
CA GLU A 13 1.92 10.25 17.06
C GLU A 13 2.36 11.54 16.35
N ALA A 14 2.84 12.54 17.10
CA ALA A 14 3.36 13.78 16.52
C ALA A 14 4.63 13.57 15.68
N LEU A 15 5.54 12.70 16.12
CA LEU A 15 6.74 12.31 15.37
C LEU A 15 6.39 11.54 14.09
N PHE A 16 5.43 10.61 14.15
CA PHE A 16 4.95 9.88 12.97
C PHE A 16 4.23 10.81 11.96
N SER A 17 3.40 11.73 12.44
CA SER A 17 2.70 12.72 11.61
C SER A 17 3.67 13.69 10.94
N THR A 18 4.66 14.19 11.70
CA THR A 18 5.69 15.09 11.17
C THR A 18 6.59 14.39 10.15
N GLY A 19 6.94 13.13 10.41
CA GLY A 19 7.67 12.29 9.45
C GLY A 19 6.89 12.04 8.16
N ALA A 20 5.61 11.70 8.27
CA ALA A 20 4.74 11.44 7.11
C ALA A 20 4.52 12.70 6.25
N GLU A 21 4.32 13.87 6.88
CA GLU A 21 4.21 15.15 6.18
C GLU A 21 5.53 15.58 5.52
N HIS A 22 6.66 15.35 6.18
CA HIS A 22 7.98 15.61 5.62
C HIS A 22 8.28 14.71 4.40
N TYR A 23 7.86 13.45 4.44
CA TYR A 23 7.98 12.51 3.33
C TYR A 23 7.08 12.89 2.14
N ALA A 24 5.82 13.22 2.39
CA ALA A 24 4.87 13.63 1.36
C ALA A 24 5.30 14.93 0.64
N ARG A 25 5.98 15.84 1.36
CA ARG A 25 6.48 17.12 0.83
C ARG A 25 7.73 16.98 -0.05
N HIS A 26 8.59 15.98 0.20
CA HIS A 26 9.89 15.86 -0.46
C HIS A 26 10.00 14.72 -1.49
N ARG A 27 9.07 13.77 -1.54
CA ARG A 27 8.99 12.76 -2.63
C ARG A 27 7.53 12.41 -2.97
N PRO A 28 6.84 13.24 -3.76
CA PRO A 28 5.59 12.80 -4.40
C PRO A 28 5.92 11.58 -5.27
N GLY A 29 5.36 10.42 -4.93
CA GLY A 29 5.59 9.17 -5.66
C GLY A 29 6.31 8.05 -4.91
N LEU A 30 6.63 8.19 -3.61
CA LEU A 30 7.25 7.12 -2.80
C LEU A 30 6.75 5.68 -3.07
N PRO A 31 5.43 5.40 -3.22
CA PRO A 31 4.96 4.06 -3.59
C PRO A 31 5.33 3.64 -5.02
N ALA A 32 5.35 4.57 -5.99
CA ALA A 32 5.83 4.31 -7.35
C ALA A 32 7.35 4.04 -7.36
N VAL A 33 8.15 4.80 -6.59
CA VAL A 33 9.61 4.60 -6.56
C VAL A 33 9.98 3.24 -5.97
N LEU A 34 9.21 2.72 -5.00
CA LEU A 34 9.43 1.36 -4.47
C LEU A 34 9.09 0.28 -5.49
N PHE A 35 7.98 0.47 -6.22
CA PHE A 35 7.59 -0.47 -7.28
C PHE A 35 8.59 -0.48 -8.44
N GLU A 36 9.13 0.69 -8.81
CA GLU A 36 10.18 0.82 -9.82
C GLU A 36 11.55 0.31 -9.33
N ALA A 37 11.85 0.47 -8.03
CA ALA A 37 13.10 -0.01 -7.42
C ALA A 37 13.14 -1.53 -7.27
N LEU A 38 11.98 -2.21 -7.22
CA LEU A 38 11.89 -3.65 -7.10
C LEU A 38 12.58 -4.37 -8.29
N PRO A 39 12.21 -4.12 -9.57
CA PRO A 39 12.93 -4.70 -10.71
C PRO A 39 14.39 -4.21 -10.81
N ALA A 40 14.70 -2.99 -10.37
CA ALA A 40 16.09 -2.54 -10.26
C ALA A 40 16.91 -3.42 -9.29
N GLY A 41 16.30 -3.88 -8.19
CA GLY A 41 16.91 -4.83 -7.26
C GLY A 41 17.08 -6.24 -7.85
N TYR A 42 16.19 -6.68 -8.74
CA TYR A 42 16.31 -7.94 -9.47
C TYR A 42 17.26 -7.87 -10.69
N GLY A 43 17.67 -6.66 -11.10
CA GLY A 43 18.47 -6.42 -12.30
C GLY A 43 17.71 -6.65 -13.62
N ARG A 44 16.39 -6.88 -13.56
CA ARG A 44 15.52 -7.09 -14.72
C ARG A 44 14.07 -6.70 -14.38
N PRO A 45 13.24 -6.36 -15.39
CA PRO A 45 11.80 -6.25 -15.20
C PRO A 45 11.20 -7.55 -14.65
N LEU A 46 10.08 -7.44 -13.94
CA LEU A 46 9.29 -8.61 -13.55
C LEU A 46 8.75 -9.29 -14.81
N THR A 47 8.71 -10.62 -14.77
CA THR A 47 7.98 -11.41 -15.75
C THR A 47 6.47 -11.29 -15.51
N ALA A 48 5.67 -11.51 -16.56
CA ALA A 48 4.20 -11.48 -16.44
C ALA A 48 3.66 -12.46 -15.37
N ILE A 49 4.37 -13.58 -15.13
CA ILE A 49 4.02 -14.54 -14.07
C ILE A 49 4.29 -13.96 -12.69
N GLU A 50 5.42 -13.29 -12.49
CA GLU A 50 5.77 -12.64 -11.22
C GLU A 50 4.79 -11.49 -10.91
N GLU A 51 4.43 -10.68 -11.92
CA GLU A 51 3.41 -9.63 -11.78
C GLU A 51 2.03 -10.19 -11.41
N ALA A 52 1.58 -11.25 -12.10
CA ALA A 52 0.33 -11.92 -11.78
C ALA A 52 0.32 -12.48 -10.35
N ARG A 53 1.48 -12.95 -9.86
CA ARG A 53 1.60 -13.46 -8.49
C ARG A 53 1.49 -12.36 -7.45
N LEU A 54 2.06 -11.18 -7.69
CA LEU A 54 1.88 -10.03 -6.80
C LEU A 54 0.41 -9.62 -6.66
N VAL A 55 -0.37 -9.70 -7.74
CA VAL A 55 -1.82 -9.44 -7.70
C VAL A 55 -2.55 -10.47 -6.84
N ILE A 56 -2.19 -11.75 -6.98
CA ILE A 56 -2.77 -12.85 -6.18
C ILE A 56 -2.42 -12.68 -4.70
N ASP A 57 -1.15 -12.41 -4.39
CA ASP A 57 -0.68 -12.22 -3.02
C ASP A 57 -1.36 -11.01 -2.36
N ALA A 58 -1.54 -9.90 -3.09
CA ALA A 58 -2.29 -8.75 -2.61
C ALA A 58 -3.77 -9.07 -2.33
N ALA A 59 -4.40 -9.92 -3.13
CA ALA A 59 -5.78 -10.35 -2.89
C ALA A 59 -5.89 -11.26 -1.64
N LEU A 60 -4.94 -12.19 -1.47
CA LEU A 60 -4.90 -13.08 -0.31
C LEU A 60 -4.59 -12.32 0.99
N ASP A 61 -3.68 -11.35 0.94
CA ASP A 61 -3.40 -10.44 2.06
C ASP A 61 -4.65 -9.63 2.44
N ALA A 62 -5.36 -9.08 1.47
CA ALA A 62 -6.61 -8.35 1.71
C ALA A 62 -7.70 -9.21 2.36
N VAL A 63 -7.89 -10.45 1.91
CA VAL A 63 -8.86 -11.40 2.52
C VAL A 63 -8.44 -11.74 3.95
N SER A 64 -7.15 -11.96 4.17
CA SER A 64 -6.59 -12.22 5.51
C SER A 64 -6.80 -11.03 6.44
N GLY A 65 -6.55 -9.81 5.98
CA GLY A 65 -6.78 -8.57 6.72
C GLY A 65 -8.26 -8.35 7.07
N ILE A 66 -9.18 -8.68 6.17
CA ILE A 66 -10.62 -8.64 6.47
C ILE A 66 -10.98 -9.63 7.57
N ALA A 67 -10.56 -10.88 7.44
CA ALA A 67 -10.85 -11.93 8.42
C ALA A 67 -10.29 -11.55 9.80
N TYR A 68 -9.04 -11.09 9.85
CA TYR A 68 -8.41 -10.63 11.09
C TYR A 68 -9.14 -9.42 11.68
N GLY A 69 -9.42 -8.39 10.87
CA GLY A 69 -10.07 -7.17 11.34
C GLY A 69 -11.46 -7.42 11.91
N VAL A 70 -12.26 -8.28 11.27
CA VAL A 70 -13.57 -8.70 11.80
C VAL A 70 -13.42 -9.45 13.12
N ALA A 71 -12.48 -10.39 13.22
CA ALA A 71 -12.27 -11.18 14.43
C ALA A 71 -11.79 -10.33 15.63
N HIS A 72 -11.09 -9.22 15.38
CA HIS A 72 -10.45 -8.40 16.42
C HIS A 72 -11.10 -7.02 16.60
N ASN A 73 -12.27 -6.77 15.99
CA ASN A 73 -12.95 -5.46 16.01
C ASN A 73 -12.06 -4.30 15.51
N ASP A 74 -11.26 -4.57 14.49
CA ASP A 74 -10.49 -3.55 13.75
C ASP A 74 -11.19 -3.26 12.41
N PRO A 75 -12.11 -2.26 12.37
CA PRO A 75 -12.85 -1.93 11.17
C PRO A 75 -11.98 -1.28 10.10
N GLU A 76 -10.88 -0.61 10.47
CA GLU A 76 -10.00 0.06 9.52
C GLU A 76 -9.23 -0.95 8.68
N LEU A 77 -8.73 -2.02 9.31
CA LEU A 77 -8.06 -3.10 8.62
C LEU A 77 -9.01 -3.84 7.68
N ALA A 78 -10.23 -4.11 8.12
CA ALA A 78 -11.24 -4.72 7.27
C ALA A 78 -11.57 -3.84 6.06
N GLU A 79 -11.71 -2.53 6.27
CA GLU A 79 -12.01 -1.60 5.18
C GLU A 79 -10.82 -1.40 4.22
N ARG A 80 -9.58 -1.44 4.73
CA ARG A 80 -8.39 -1.48 3.89
C ARG A 80 -8.42 -2.67 2.94
N GLY A 81 -8.71 -3.87 3.46
CA GLY A 81 -8.82 -5.07 2.63
C GLY A 81 -9.93 -4.96 1.57
N ARG A 82 -11.11 -4.43 1.92
CA ARG A 82 -12.19 -4.20 0.96
C ARG A 82 -11.81 -3.25 -0.16
N ARG A 83 -11.14 -2.13 0.17
CA ARG A 83 -10.63 -1.17 -0.82
C ARG A 83 -9.60 -1.81 -1.75
N THR A 84 -8.71 -2.64 -1.24
CA THR A 84 -7.75 -3.39 -2.06
C THR A 84 -8.46 -4.30 -3.06
N LEU A 85 -9.44 -5.10 -2.62
CA LEU A 85 -10.20 -5.99 -3.51
C LEU A 85 -11.01 -5.22 -4.57
N ALA A 86 -11.62 -4.10 -4.18
CA ALA A 86 -12.35 -3.23 -5.10
C ALA A 86 -11.43 -2.67 -6.20
N ARG A 87 -10.22 -2.21 -5.81
CA ARG A 87 -9.19 -1.73 -6.73
C ARG A 87 -8.75 -2.81 -7.71
N LEU A 88 -8.37 -4.00 -7.22
CA LEU A 88 -7.94 -5.11 -8.06
C LEU A 88 -9.03 -5.55 -9.05
N ARG A 89 -10.30 -5.53 -8.61
CA ARG A 89 -11.44 -5.83 -9.48
C ARG A 89 -11.63 -4.77 -10.57
N ALA A 90 -11.42 -3.49 -10.24
CA ALA A 90 -11.49 -2.40 -11.20
C ALA A 90 -10.33 -2.48 -12.22
N GLU A 91 -9.10 -2.74 -11.78
CA GLU A 91 -7.92 -2.91 -12.63
C GLU A 91 -8.08 -4.08 -13.60
N ARG A 92 -8.63 -5.21 -13.16
CA ARG A 92 -8.97 -6.35 -14.05
C ARG A 92 -10.04 -5.99 -15.08
N ARG A 93 -10.97 -5.10 -14.74
CA ARG A 93 -12.10 -4.71 -15.61
C ARG A 93 -11.75 -3.57 -16.55
N ALA A 94 -10.71 -2.80 -16.25
CA ALA A 94 -10.19 -1.82 -17.18
C ALA A 94 -9.82 -2.55 -18.48
N PRO A 95 -10.33 -2.11 -19.64
CA PRO A 95 -9.83 -2.64 -20.90
C PRO A 95 -8.32 -2.40 -20.93
N LEU A 96 -7.55 -3.42 -21.34
CA LEU A 96 -6.20 -3.17 -21.83
C LEU A 96 -6.37 -2.07 -22.87
N SER A 97 -5.83 -0.88 -22.62
CA SER A 97 -5.81 0.17 -23.63
C SER A 97 -5.32 -0.48 -24.92
N PRO A 98 -6.01 -0.32 -26.06
CA PRO A 98 -5.42 -0.66 -27.33
C PRO A 98 -4.29 0.36 -27.49
N THR A 99 -3.09 0.00 -27.03
CA THR A 99 -1.88 0.56 -27.60
C THR A 99 -1.86 0.00 -29.02
N GLY A 100 -2.64 0.67 -29.86
CA GLY A 100 -2.70 0.45 -31.28
C GLY A 100 -1.31 0.69 -31.84
N ASP A 101 -0.97 -0.20 -32.75
CA ASP A 101 0.16 -0.07 -33.64
C ASP A 101 0.32 1.37 -34.13
N ALA A 102 1.54 1.88 -34.03
CA ALA A 102 1.97 3.02 -34.82
C ALA A 102 3.39 2.77 -35.32
N THR A 103 3.41 2.24 -36.54
CA THR A 103 4.49 2.24 -37.56
C THR A 103 5.64 1.25 -37.43
#